data_AF-A0AAX2E1S9-F1
#
_entry.id   AF-A0AAX2E1S9-F1
#
_cell.length_a   1.000
_cell.length_b   1.000
_cell.length_c   1.000
_cell.angle_alpha   90.00
_cell.angle_beta   90.00
_cell.angle_gamma   90.00
#
_symmetry.space_group_name_H-M   'P 1'
#
loop_
_entity.id
_entity.type
_entity.pdbx_description
1 polymer ?
#
loop_
_entity_poly.entity_id
_entity_poly.type
_entity_poly.pdbx_seq_one_letter_code
_entity_poly.pdbx_strand_id
1 'polypeptide(L)'
;MSTSPHQVVRPAGAGHETLYVLLLCLLILSVAGTVVLWRGESSEVASVDSHQLDARRDLTAGEQGLYADLRVTLDEIRLLREEAQALPTPEQLAEEGFAPFAQDASSVSRGGHAWQLRQQAYVGLSQNNAVAGSFLMRIAADPAAAPDIWLNRGPSLPAPDDLSDAALASAGWQQVVAQFDAGVTRQHRH
;
A
#
# COMPACT_ATOMS: atom_id res chain seq x y z
N MET A 1 -52.80 -54.51 -38.13
CA MET A 1 -51.67 -53.72 -38.66
C MET A 1 -51.85 -52.29 -38.19
N SER A 2 -51.10 -51.85 -37.18
CA SER A 2 -51.19 -50.49 -36.66
C SER A 2 -49.94 -49.72 -37.08
N THR A 3 -50.11 -48.68 -37.90
CA THR A 3 -49.02 -47.80 -38.34
C THR A 3 -48.85 -46.66 -37.36
N SER A 4 -47.74 -46.65 -36.63
CA SER A 4 -47.36 -45.55 -35.74
C SER A 4 -47.09 -44.28 -36.56
N PRO A 5 -47.72 -43.12 -36.24
CA PRO A 5 -47.38 -41.88 -36.91
C PRO A 5 -46.01 -41.39 -36.42
N HIS A 6 -45.03 -41.35 -37.32
CA HIS A 6 -43.71 -40.80 -37.06
C HIS A 6 -43.78 -39.27 -37.03
N GLN A 7 -43.72 -38.66 -35.85
CA GLN A 7 -43.72 -37.21 -35.67
C GLN A 7 -42.27 -36.68 -35.69
N VAL A 8 -41.91 -35.97 -36.76
CA VAL A 8 -40.62 -35.28 -36.85
C VAL A 8 -40.74 -33.91 -36.17
N VAL A 9 -40.14 -33.76 -35.00
CA VAL A 9 -40.00 -32.47 -34.32
C VAL A 9 -38.83 -31.73 -34.96
N ARG A 10 -39.10 -30.60 -35.65
CA ARG A 10 -38.02 -29.75 -36.17
C ARG A 10 -37.27 -29.14 -34.97
N PRO A 11 -35.92 -29.13 -34.99
CA PRO A 11 -35.16 -28.50 -33.91
C PRO A 11 -35.57 -27.03 -33.80
N ALA A 12 -35.87 -26.58 -32.59
CA ALA A 12 -36.12 -25.17 -32.32
C ALA A 12 -34.88 -24.37 -32.76
N GLY A 13 -35.07 -23.40 -33.65
CA GLY A 13 -34.00 -22.59 -34.23
C GLY A 13 -33.38 -21.63 -33.21
N ALA A 14 -32.66 -22.14 -32.21
CA ALA A 14 -31.99 -21.40 -31.15
C ALA A 14 -30.73 -20.64 -31.60
N GLY A 15 -30.39 -20.69 -32.90
CA GLY A 15 -29.24 -19.97 -33.47
C GLY A 15 -29.37 -18.46 -33.33
N HIS A 16 -30.60 -17.92 -33.44
CA HIS A 16 -30.84 -16.49 -33.29
C HIS A 16 -30.70 -16.04 -31.84
N GLU A 17 -31.18 -16.83 -30.88
CA GLU A 17 -31.06 -16.51 -29.45
C GLU A 17 -29.59 -16.51 -29.01
N THR A 18 -28.83 -17.51 -29.45
CA THR A 18 -27.38 -17.58 -29.17
C THR A 18 -26.62 -16.42 -29.83
N LEU A 19 -27.02 -16.02 -31.05
CA LEU A 19 -26.47 -14.87 -31.74
C LEU A 19 -26.76 -13.56 -30.99
N TYR A 20 -27.99 -13.36 -30.49
CA TYR A 20 -28.35 -12.18 -29.72
C TYR A 20 -27.58 -12.11 -28.40
N VAL A 21 -27.39 -13.23 -27.70
CA VAL A 21 -26.59 -13.29 -26.48
C VAL A 21 -25.12 -12.96 -26.78
N LEU A 22 -24.54 -13.51 -27.84
CA LEU A 22 -23.17 -13.22 -28.23
C LEU A 22 -22.97 -11.74 -28.59
N LEU A 23 -23.92 -11.15 -29.35
CA LEU A 23 -23.90 -9.73 -29.69
C LEU A 23 -24.02 -8.84 -28.45
N LEU A 24 -24.87 -9.21 -27.49
CA LEU A 24 -24.98 -8.50 -26.22
C LEU A 24 -23.68 -8.57 -25.42
N CYS A 25 -23.04 -9.73 -25.34
CA CYS A 25 -21.75 -9.89 -24.67
C CYS A 25 -20.66 -9.03 -25.33
N LEU A 26 -20.57 -9.03 -26.66
CA LEU A 26 -19.60 -8.20 -27.39
C LEU A 26 -19.86 -6.70 -27.18
N LEU A 27 -21.12 -6.29 -27.13
CA LEU A 27 -21.51 -4.91 -26.84
C LEU A 27 -21.05 -4.50 -25.43
N ILE A 28 -21.31 -5.33 -24.41
CA ILE A 28 -20.88 -5.07 -23.04
C ILE A 28 -19.36 -4.97 -22.96
N LEU A 29 -18.62 -5.91 -23.57
CA LEU A 29 -17.16 -5.89 -23.58
C LEU A 29 -16.61 -4.66 -24.30
N SER A 30 -17.24 -4.24 -25.40
CA SER A 30 -16.83 -3.05 -26.15
C SER A 30 -17.07 -1.78 -25.34
N VAL A 31 -18.22 -1.65 -24.67
CA VAL A 31 -18.52 -0.52 -23.79
C VAL A 31 -17.58 -0.50 -22.59
N ALA A 32 -17.36 -1.64 -21.93
CA ALA A 32 -16.44 -1.76 -20.82
C ALA A 32 -15.00 -1.42 -21.24
N GLY A 33 -14.53 -1.95 -22.38
CA GLY A 33 -13.22 -1.65 -22.93
C GLY A 33 -13.08 -0.17 -23.29
N THR A 34 -14.11 0.44 -23.90
CA THR A 34 -14.13 1.88 -24.20
C THR A 34 -14.10 2.71 -22.92
N VAL A 35 -14.86 2.33 -21.89
CA VAL A 35 -14.82 3.00 -20.59
C VAL A 35 -13.45 2.83 -19.94
N VAL A 36 -12.80 1.66 -20.03
CA VAL A 36 -11.46 1.44 -19.49
C VAL A 36 -10.41 2.26 -20.24
N LEU A 37 -10.52 2.37 -21.56
CA LEU A 37 -9.63 3.20 -22.39
C LEU A 37 -9.86 4.70 -22.14
N TRP A 38 -11.10 5.13 -21.97
CA TRP A 38 -11.47 6.53 -21.74
C TRP A 38 -11.21 6.96 -20.30
N ARG A 39 -11.41 6.03 -19.35
CA ARG A 39 -11.00 6.15 -17.94
C ARG A 39 -9.54 5.75 -17.72
N GLY A 40 -8.81 5.47 -18.80
CA GLY A 40 -7.36 5.63 -18.88
C GLY A 40 -7.06 7.12 -18.79
N GLU A 41 -7.46 7.71 -17.67
CA GLU A 41 -7.13 9.05 -17.26
C GLU A 41 -5.62 9.10 -17.34
N SER A 42 -5.13 9.98 -18.23
CA SER A 42 -3.73 10.37 -18.20
C SER A 42 -3.52 10.83 -16.77
N SER A 43 -2.92 9.97 -15.93
CA SER A 43 -2.50 10.35 -14.61
C SER A 43 -1.62 11.55 -14.86
N GLU A 44 -2.18 12.74 -14.60
CA GLU A 44 -1.39 13.92 -14.40
C GLU A 44 -0.44 13.50 -13.29
N VAL A 45 0.79 13.21 -13.70
CA VAL A 45 1.87 12.88 -12.79
C VAL A 45 2.04 14.15 -11.99
N ALA A 46 1.26 14.28 -10.91
CA ALA A 46 1.59 15.15 -9.81
C ALA A 46 3.00 14.71 -9.45
N SER A 47 3.97 15.49 -9.91
CA SER A 47 5.38 15.18 -9.84
C SER A 47 5.71 14.99 -8.37
N VAL A 48 5.69 13.75 -7.94
CA VAL A 48 6.35 13.30 -6.74
C VAL A 48 7.78 13.79 -6.93
N ASP A 49 8.19 14.82 -6.17
CA ASP A 49 9.57 15.32 -6.23
C ASP A 49 10.49 14.09 -6.17
N SER A 50 11.57 14.05 -6.97
CA SER A 50 12.39 12.85 -7.20
C SER A 50 12.81 12.04 -5.95
N HIS A 51 12.74 12.65 -4.77
CA HIS A 51 12.96 12.06 -3.45
C HIS A 51 11.72 11.48 -2.73
N GLN A 52 10.54 11.43 -3.35
CA GLN A 52 9.31 10.91 -2.74
C GLN A 52 8.87 9.62 -3.46
N LEU A 53 8.11 8.78 -2.75
CA LEU A 53 7.51 7.54 -3.25
C LEU A 53 6.02 7.53 -2.93
N ASP A 54 5.18 7.20 -3.90
CA ASP A 54 3.76 6.97 -3.66
C ASP A 54 3.58 5.62 -2.96
N ALA A 55 3.04 5.65 -1.73
CA ALA A 55 2.78 4.47 -0.92
C ALA A 55 1.96 3.39 -1.63
N ARG A 56 1.08 3.77 -2.58
CA ARG A 56 0.21 2.84 -3.32
C ARG A 56 0.88 2.22 -4.52
N ARG A 57 1.76 2.96 -5.19
CA ARG A 57 2.27 2.60 -6.54
C ARG A 57 3.71 2.15 -6.52
N ASP A 58 4.53 2.76 -5.67
CA ASP A 58 5.98 2.64 -5.75
C ASP A 58 6.57 1.66 -4.73
N LEU A 59 5.75 1.14 -3.81
CA LEU A 59 6.15 0.16 -2.79
C LEU A 59 5.89 -1.28 -3.25
N THR A 60 6.80 -2.20 -2.91
CA THR A 60 6.57 -3.65 -3.04
C THR A 60 5.54 -4.15 -2.01
N ALA A 61 5.01 -5.37 -2.17
CA ALA A 61 4.05 -5.93 -1.21
C ALA A 61 4.59 -6.00 0.23
N GLY A 62 5.88 -6.35 0.40
CA GLY A 62 6.54 -6.36 1.71
C GLY A 62 6.62 -4.96 2.32
N GLU A 63 7.04 -3.98 1.52
CA GLU A 63 7.15 -2.57 1.92
C GLU A 63 5.79 -1.94 2.22
N GLN A 64 4.75 -2.23 1.44
CA GLN A 64 3.39 -1.75 1.67
C GLN A 64 2.84 -2.21 3.01
N GLY A 65 3.04 -3.50 3.30
CA GLY A 65 2.59 -4.05 4.57
C GLY A 65 3.38 -3.52 5.76
N LEU A 66 4.68 -3.31 5.61
CA LEU A 66 5.51 -2.68 6.64
C LEU A 66 5.12 -1.22 6.90
N TYR A 67 4.87 -0.48 5.84
CA TYR A 67 4.34 0.88 5.89
C TYR A 67 2.97 0.94 6.59
N ALA A 68 2.08 -0.01 6.31
CA ALA A 68 0.79 -0.11 6.98
C ALA A 68 0.94 -0.38 8.48
N ASP A 69 1.78 -1.34 8.86
CA ASP A 69 2.03 -1.68 10.27
C ASP A 69 2.61 -0.49 11.03
N LEU A 70 3.61 0.21 10.45
CA LEU A 70 4.20 1.42 11.06
C LEU A 70 3.17 2.51 11.29
N ARG A 71 2.23 2.71 10.37
CA ARG A 71 1.16 3.70 10.53
C ARG A 71 0.18 3.35 11.63
N VAL A 72 -0.16 2.07 11.76
CA VAL A 72 -1.05 1.59 12.84
C VAL A 72 -0.35 1.76 14.20
N THR A 73 0.89 1.32 14.29
CA THR A 73 1.66 1.37 15.55
C THR A 73 2.08 2.79 15.93
N LEU A 74 2.13 3.74 15.00
CA LEU A 74 2.42 5.14 15.31
C LEU A 74 1.40 5.74 16.30
N ASP A 75 0.13 5.40 16.19
CA ASP A 75 -0.91 5.90 17.09
C ASP A 75 -0.72 5.32 18.51
N GLU A 76 -0.34 4.04 18.61
CA GLU A 76 0.00 3.39 19.88
C GLU A 76 1.27 3.99 20.51
N ILE A 77 2.32 4.23 19.71
CA ILE A 77 3.55 4.89 20.16
C ILE A 77 3.23 6.29 20.73
N ARG A 78 2.32 7.03 20.10
CA ARG A 78 1.92 8.36 20.58
C ARG A 78 1.23 8.27 21.94
N LEU A 79 0.32 7.32 22.10
CA LEU A 79 -0.36 7.06 23.37
C LEU A 79 0.64 6.70 24.47
N LEU A 80 1.51 5.72 24.23
CA LEU A 80 2.54 5.30 25.18
C LEU A 80 3.50 6.43 25.55
N ARG A 81 3.85 7.28 24.57
CA ARG A 81 4.69 8.47 24.81
C ARG A 81 4.00 9.49 25.71
N GLU A 82 2.70 9.69 25.56
CA GLU A 82 1.94 10.61 26.42
C GLU A 82 1.88 10.11 27.86
N GLU A 83 1.70 8.80 28.05
CA GLU A 83 1.65 8.15 29.37
C GLU A 83 3.01 8.14 30.07
N ALA A 84 4.07 7.76 29.36
CA ALA A 84 5.41 7.60 29.92
C ALA A 84 6.29 8.87 29.83
N GLN A 85 5.84 9.90 29.12
CA GLN A 85 6.62 11.09 28.75
C GLN A 85 7.95 10.80 28.02
N ALA A 86 8.07 9.62 27.43
CA ALA A 86 9.25 9.15 26.72
C ALA A 86 8.84 8.25 25.55
N LEU A 87 9.66 8.20 24.49
CA LEU A 87 9.41 7.26 23.39
C LEU A 87 9.68 5.81 23.85
N PRO A 88 8.76 4.87 23.61
CA PRO A 88 9.00 3.46 23.90
C PRO A 88 10.12 2.92 23.03
N THR A 89 11.00 2.09 23.60
CA THR A 89 12.06 1.44 22.82
C THR A 89 11.47 0.37 21.90
N PRO A 90 12.17 0.00 20.81
CA PRO A 90 11.74 -1.10 19.94
C PRO A 90 11.52 -2.41 20.70
N GLU A 91 12.32 -2.68 21.74
CA GLU A 91 12.19 -3.87 22.57
C GLU A 91 10.88 -3.85 23.37
N GLN A 92 10.50 -2.70 23.95
CA GLN A 92 9.22 -2.55 24.65
C GLN A 92 8.05 -2.76 23.69
N LEU A 93 8.10 -2.14 22.50
CA LEU A 93 7.09 -2.33 21.46
C LEU A 93 7.00 -3.79 21.01
N ALA A 94 8.13 -4.49 20.94
CA ALA A 94 8.18 -5.91 20.59
C ALA A 94 7.59 -6.81 21.69
N GLU A 95 7.87 -6.50 22.97
CA GLU A 95 7.30 -7.21 24.13
C GLU A 95 5.78 -7.07 24.20
N GLU A 96 5.25 -5.90 23.82
CA GLU A 96 3.80 -5.65 23.71
C GLU A 96 3.17 -6.26 22.45
N GLY A 97 3.98 -6.81 21.54
CA GLY A 97 3.49 -7.49 20.34
C GLY A 97 3.15 -6.56 19.18
N PHE A 98 3.60 -5.30 19.21
CA PHE A 98 3.35 -4.36 18.12
C PHE A 98 4.18 -4.69 16.89
N ALA A 99 3.53 -4.91 15.76
CA ALA A 99 4.20 -4.97 14.47
C ALA A 99 4.72 -3.56 14.09
N PRO A 100 5.84 -3.44 13.34
CA PRO A 100 6.75 -4.50 12.91
C PRO A 100 7.88 -4.81 13.90
N PHE A 101 7.76 -4.38 15.16
CA PHE A 101 8.80 -4.53 16.19
C PHE A 101 8.81 -5.95 16.77
N ALA A 102 7.64 -6.56 16.91
CA ALA A 102 7.50 -7.96 17.30
C ALA A 102 8.17 -8.91 16.28
N GLN A 103 8.94 -9.87 16.78
CA GLN A 103 9.66 -10.85 15.96
C GLN A 103 8.78 -12.08 15.67
N ASP A 104 7.69 -11.87 14.92
CA ASP A 104 6.75 -12.93 14.52
C ASP A 104 6.87 -13.30 13.03
N ALA A 105 5.96 -14.16 12.55
CA ALA A 105 5.92 -14.58 11.15
C ALA A 105 5.73 -13.41 10.17
N SER A 106 5.04 -12.35 10.59
CA SER A 106 4.83 -11.16 9.75
C SER A 106 6.15 -10.41 9.56
N SER A 107 6.96 -10.25 10.61
CA SER A 107 8.28 -9.61 10.55
C SER A 107 9.21 -10.29 9.55
N VAL A 108 9.28 -11.63 9.57
CA VAL A 108 10.07 -12.41 8.58
C VAL A 108 9.58 -12.18 7.15
N SER A 109 8.25 -12.17 6.95
CA SER A 109 7.64 -11.96 5.63
C SER A 109 7.83 -10.53 5.09
N ARG A 110 8.26 -9.60 5.96
CA ARG A 110 8.48 -8.18 5.65
C ARG A 110 9.96 -7.76 5.71
N GLY A 111 10.90 -8.70 5.66
CA GLY A 111 12.33 -8.38 5.58
C GLY A 111 13.10 -8.43 6.90
N GLY A 112 12.44 -8.80 8.00
CA GLY A 112 13.06 -9.12 9.29
C GLY A 112 13.88 -7.98 9.88
N HIS A 113 13.34 -6.76 9.89
CA HIS A 113 14.09 -5.54 10.20
C HIS A 113 14.71 -5.54 11.60
N ALA A 114 15.96 -5.08 11.68
CA ALA A 114 16.60 -4.72 12.95
C ALA A 114 16.20 -3.28 13.32
N TRP A 115 15.30 -3.16 14.29
CA TRP A 115 14.79 -1.88 14.76
C TRP A 115 15.65 -1.28 15.85
N GLN A 116 15.87 0.03 15.77
CA GLN A 116 16.54 0.81 16.80
C GLN A 116 15.89 2.20 16.91
N LEU A 117 15.83 2.72 18.13
CA LEU A 117 15.46 4.12 18.38
C LEU A 117 16.71 5.00 18.28
N ARG A 118 16.61 6.07 17.49
CA ARG A 118 17.66 7.09 17.31
C ARG A 118 17.02 8.46 17.38
N GLN A 119 17.42 9.26 18.38
CA GLN A 119 16.81 10.56 18.63
C GLN A 119 15.28 10.41 18.74
N GLN A 120 14.50 11.03 17.85
CA GLN A 120 13.05 10.94 17.78
C GLN A 120 12.59 10.09 16.58
N ALA A 121 13.34 9.09 16.17
CA ALA A 121 13.00 8.25 15.02
C ALA A 121 13.30 6.76 15.23
N TYR A 122 12.42 5.91 14.71
CA TYR A 122 12.62 4.48 14.63
C TYR A 122 13.28 4.14 13.29
N VAL A 123 14.43 3.48 13.34
CA VAL A 123 15.18 3.05 12.15
C VAL A 123 15.17 1.53 12.09
N GLY A 124 14.58 0.96 11.05
CA GLY A 124 14.47 -0.46 10.80
C GLY A 124 15.34 -0.86 9.62
N LEU A 125 16.55 -1.37 9.89
CA LEU A 125 17.46 -1.84 8.85
C LEU A 125 17.03 -3.22 8.36
N SER A 126 16.74 -3.33 7.07
CA SER A 126 16.29 -4.60 6.48
C SER A 126 17.39 -5.66 6.56
N GLN A 127 17.00 -6.88 6.92
CA GLN A 127 17.88 -8.06 6.85
C GLN A 127 17.74 -8.79 5.51
N ASN A 128 16.73 -8.42 4.72
CA ASN A 128 16.49 -8.98 3.39
C ASN A 128 15.95 -7.90 2.43
N ASN A 129 16.86 -7.16 1.80
CA ASN A 129 16.54 -6.10 0.84
C ASN A 129 15.75 -6.58 -0.40
N ALA A 130 15.72 -7.89 -0.68
CA ALA A 130 14.90 -8.43 -1.77
C ALA A 130 13.40 -8.47 -1.41
N VAL A 131 13.06 -8.45 -0.12
CA VAL A 131 11.69 -8.45 0.39
C VAL A 131 11.20 -7.03 0.66
N ALA A 132 12.01 -6.24 1.37
CA ALA A 132 11.72 -4.83 1.66
C ALA A 132 13.02 -4.05 1.89
N GLY A 133 13.07 -2.79 1.42
CA GLY A 133 14.13 -1.85 1.77
C GLY A 133 14.03 -1.38 3.23
N SER A 134 15.08 -0.74 3.75
CA SER A 134 15.13 -0.20 5.11
C SER A 134 14.15 0.96 5.30
N PHE A 135 13.55 1.03 6.49
CA PHE A 135 12.56 2.05 6.84
C PHE A 135 13.07 2.96 7.96
N LEU A 136 12.61 4.20 7.94
CA LEU A 136 12.81 5.17 9.00
C LEU A 136 11.49 5.90 9.25
N MET A 137 11.03 5.92 10.50
CA MET A 137 9.83 6.64 10.91
C MET A 137 10.20 7.73 11.90
N ARG A 138 10.05 9.00 11.51
CA ARG A 138 10.27 10.14 12.41
C ARG A 138 9.01 10.40 13.23
N ILE A 139 9.20 10.65 14.51
CA ILE A 139 8.12 11.01 15.42
C ILE A 139 8.08 12.52 15.55
N ALA A 140 7.05 13.12 14.96
CA ALA A 140 6.80 14.55 15.10
C ALA A 140 6.52 14.93 16.56
N ALA A 141 6.89 16.17 16.91
CA ALA A 141 6.52 16.77 18.19
C ALA A 141 5.00 16.95 18.28
N ASP A 142 4.35 17.33 17.18
CA ASP A 142 2.89 17.42 17.08
C ASP A 142 2.28 16.02 16.91
N PRO A 143 1.43 15.55 17.85
CA PRO A 143 0.72 14.28 17.74
C PRO A 143 -0.25 14.23 16.54
N ALA A 144 -0.74 15.38 16.06
CA ALA A 144 -1.67 15.45 14.94
C ALA A 144 -0.97 15.43 13.57
N ALA A 145 0.37 15.49 13.53
CA ALA A 145 1.11 15.47 12.29
C ALA A 145 0.89 14.17 11.51
N ALA A 146 0.95 14.24 10.17
CA ALA A 146 0.92 13.04 9.34
C ALA A 146 2.12 12.13 9.63
N PRO A 147 2.01 10.81 9.38
CA PRO A 147 3.13 9.90 9.48
C PRO A 147 4.27 10.32 8.56
N ASP A 148 5.47 10.41 9.10
CA ASP A 148 6.66 10.81 8.36
C ASP A 148 7.63 9.63 8.24
N ILE A 149 7.48 8.90 7.14
CA ILE A 149 8.11 7.60 6.91
C ILE A 149 8.98 7.70 5.66
N TRP A 150 10.19 7.19 5.76
CA TRP A 150 11.22 7.20 4.72
C TRP A 150 11.66 5.76 4.41
N LEU A 151 11.99 5.52 3.15
CA LEU A 151 12.43 4.23 2.61
C LEU A 151 13.77 4.38 1.90
N ASN A 152 14.68 3.42 2.10
CA ASN A 152 15.91 3.30 1.35
C ASN A 152 16.19 1.84 0.99
N ARG A 153 16.37 1.58 -0.31
CA ARG A 153 16.60 0.22 -0.87
C ARG A 153 18.09 -0.11 -1.07
N GLY A 154 18.97 0.80 -0.67
CA GLY A 154 20.42 0.62 -0.75
C GLY A 154 20.90 -0.62 0.02
N PRO A 155 21.86 -1.39 -0.51
CA PRO A 155 22.48 -2.49 0.21
C PRO A 155 23.32 -1.95 1.38
N SER A 156 23.22 -2.60 2.55
CA SER A 156 24.09 -2.34 3.71
C SER A 156 24.15 -0.88 4.14
N LEU A 157 22.98 -0.29 4.41
CA LEU A 157 22.86 1.08 4.92
C LEU A 157 23.24 1.15 6.40
N PRO A 158 24.16 2.04 6.80
CA PRO A 158 24.26 2.43 8.20
C PRO A 158 23.00 3.22 8.58
N ALA A 159 22.68 3.23 9.88
CA ALA A 159 21.64 4.09 10.36
C ALA A 159 22.03 5.56 10.22
N PRO A 160 21.13 6.46 9.76
CA PRO A 160 21.46 7.87 9.61
C PRO A 160 21.69 8.56 10.96
N ASP A 161 22.75 9.37 11.05
CA ASP A 161 23.03 10.21 12.23
C ASP A 161 22.29 11.55 12.17
N ASP A 162 22.17 12.12 10.96
CA ASP A 162 21.42 13.33 10.67
C ASP A 162 20.07 12.95 10.03
N LEU A 163 19.00 13.33 10.72
CA LEU A 163 17.62 13.02 10.35
C LEU A 163 16.90 14.17 9.64
N SER A 164 17.63 15.20 9.20
CA SER A 164 17.06 16.28 8.39
C SER A 164 16.69 15.79 6.99
N ASP A 165 15.68 16.40 6.38
CA ASP A 165 15.20 16.02 5.03
C ASP A 165 16.33 16.05 4.00
N ALA A 166 17.19 17.07 4.07
CA ALA A 166 18.31 17.22 3.17
C ALA A 166 19.36 16.11 3.34
N ALA A 167 19.70 15.77 4.59
CA ALA A 167 20.65 14.69 4.87
C ALA A 167 20.10 13.34 4.41
N LEU A 168 18.85 13.04 4.76
CA LEU A 168 18.16 11.82 4.35
C LEU A 168 18.10 11.68 2.82
N ALA A 169 17.64 12.73 2.12
CA ALA A 169 17.58 12.74 0.66
C ALA A 169 18.97 12.57 0.03
N SER A 170 20.01 13.24 0.57
CA SER A 170 21.39 13.10 0.08
C SER A 170 21.97 11.69 0.29
N ALA A 171 21.51 10.99 1.33
CA ALA A 171 21.86 9.60 1.62
C ALA A 171 20.98 8.58 0.87
N GLY A 172 20.12 9.04 -0.05
CA GLY A 172 19.28 8.19 -0.90
C GLY A 172 18.01 7.69 -0.23
N TRP A 173 17.62 8.24 0.92
CA TRP A 173 16.32 7.98 1.52
C TRP A 173 15.25 8.75 0.76
N GLN A 174 14.11 8.10 0.54
CA GLN A 174 12.97 8.68 -0.14
C GLN A 174 11.76 8.69 0.79
N GLN A 175 11.05 9.82 0.87
CA GLN A 175 9.89 9.96 1.74
C GLN A 175 8.68 9.25 1.12
N VAL A 176 8.02 8.40 1.90
CA VAL A 176 6.84 7.65 1.47
C VAL A 176 5.59 8.46 1.78
N VAL A 177 4.92 8.93 0.74
CA VAL A 177 3.70 9.75 0.84
C VAL A 177 2.46 8.96 0.46
N ALA A 178 1.43 9.07 1.29
CA ALA A 178 0.10 8.59 0.93
C ALA A 178 -0.64 9.71 0.19
N GLN A 179 -0.66 9.66 -1.14
CA GLN A 179 -1.54 10.54 -1.90
C GLN A 179 -2.99 10.09 -1.68
N PHE A 180 -3.80 10.99 -1.12
CA PHE A 180 -5.25 10.84 -1.14
C PHE A 180 -5.74 11.55 -2.39
N ASP A 181 -6.21 10.79 -3.38
CA ASP A 181 -7.05 11.36 -4.43
C ASP A 181 -8.22 12.08 -3.75
N ALA A 182 -8.22 13.40 -3.82
CA ALA A 182 -9.27 14.27 -3.33
C ALA A 182 -10.51 14.10 -4.23
N GLY A 183 -11.13 12.92 -4.16
CA GLY A 183 -12.13 12.47 -5.11
C GLY A 183 -13.40 11.91 -4.49
N VAL A 184 -13.64 12.00 -3.17
CA VAL A 184 -15.00 11.89 -2.59
C VAL A 184 -15.06 12.65 -1.26
N THR A 185 -15.21 13.97 -1.29
CA THR A 185 -15.94 14.66 -0.21
C THR A 185 -17.21 15.21 -0.81
N ARG A 186 -18.34 14.58 -0.44
CA ARG A 186 -19.69 15.06 -0.70
C ARG A 186 -19.73 16.56 -0.42
N GLN A 187 -20.23 17.33 -1.40
CA GLN A 187 -20.72 18.67 -1.15
C GLN A 187 -21.79 18.57 -0.06
N HIS A 188 -21.43 18.97 1.16
CA HIS A 188 -22.42 19.42 2.14
C HIS A 188 -23.02 20.70 1.58
N ARG A 189 -24.16 20.58 0.89
CA ARG A 189 -24.99 21.72 0.55
C ARG A 189 -25.80 22.07 1.79
N HIS A 190 -25.65 23.33 2.19
CA HIS A 190 -26.37 24.03 3.27
C HIS A 190 -27.88 23.81 3.25
#